data_AF-A0A4R8M8C6-F1
#
_entry.id   AF-A0A4R8M8C6-F1
#
_cell.length_a   1.000
_cell.length_b   1.000
_cell.length_c   1.000
_cell.angle_alpha   90.00
_cell.angle_beta   90.00
_cell.angle_gamma   90.00
#
_symmetry.space_group_name_H-M   'P 1'
#
loop_
_entity.id
_entity.type
_entity.pdbx_description
1 polymer ?
#
loop_
_entity_poly.entity_id
_entity_poly.type
_entity_poly.pdbx_seq_one_letter_code
_entity_poly.pdbx_strand_id
1 'polypeptide(L)'
;MGRETKKTPRRRIDEKAAPTLSKVLRDLYLHGIEFCLFFSPCEGHPVFSKDQIISVLEKGEGERNVCELTKLCPSFSTLEDLLEKKVLVKQTELLVLKDADLRILSVSSIAGMAEGDVETGIPLWWDAPLPFVSWTGGRFTANRKAAEVLGGIPVPRGKGPEFLCETSGGKCFLFREIHPAVFLVDDVSEDMGNAKEMTWWAAVGKAFVSRLRGKGFSVEKTTEVPSAAEDERDEVLACVWDDNILGYLKVKDGKEF
;
A
#
# COMPACT_ATOMS: atom_id res chain seq x y z
N MET A 1 -30.10 44.21 -40.08
CA MET A 1 -28.71 43.73 -39.90
C MET A 1 -28.66 42.80 -38.69
N GLY A 2 -28.89 41.49 -38.90
CA GLY A 2 -28.76 40.47 -37.85
C GLY A 2 -27.47 39.70 -38.08
N ARG A 3 -26.55 39.70 -37.10
CA ARG A 3 -25.31 38.93 -37.16
C ARG A 3 -25.58 37.49 -36.73
N GLU A 4 -25.40 36.56 -37.66
CA GLU A 4 -25.35 35.12 -37.38
C GLU A 4 -24.08 34.79 -36.58
N THR A 5 -24.25 34.26 -35.38
CA THR A 5 -23.18 33.69 -34.57
C THR A 5 -22.95 32.24 -35.01
N LYS A 6 -21.85 32.02 -35.75
CA LYS A 6 -21.31 30.69 -36.04
C LYS A 6 -20.98 29.96 -34.74
N LYS A 7 -21.74 28.91 -34.41
CA LYS A 7 -21.39 27.94 -33.37
C LYS A 7 -20.21 27.09 -33.87
N THR A 8 -19.07 27.24 -33.21
CA THR A 8 -17.89 26.37 -33.36
C THR A 8 -18.24 24.96 -32.89
N PRO A 9 -17.90 23.89 -33.64
CA PRO A 9 -18.16 22.54 -33.19
C PRO A 9 -17.19 22.19 -32.05
N ARG A 10 -17.73 21.77 -30.91
CA ARG A 10 -16.96 21.19 -29.80
C ARG A 10 -16.25 19.94 -30.34
N ARG A 11 -14.92 19.99 -30.43
CA ARG A 11 -14.08 18.80 -30.64
C ARG A 11 -14.41 17.82 -29.51
N ARG A 12 -14.95 16.65 -29.86
CA ARG A 12 -15.01 15.50 -28.97
C ARG A 12 -13.56 15.13 -28.65
N ILE A 13 -13.25 15.03 -27.36
CA ILE A 13 -12.05 14.34 -26.90
C ILE A 13 -12.33 12.87 -27.21
N ASP A 14 -11.65 12.30 -28.20
CA ASP A 14 -11.69 10.87 -28.45
C ASP A 14 -11.01 10.19 -27.26
N GLU A 15 -11.81 9.66 -26.33
CA GLU A 15 -11.36 8.61 -25.42
C GLU A 15 -10.92 7.44 -26.31
N LYS A 16 -9.62 7.22 -26.45
CA LYS A 16 -9.08 6.02 -27.11
C LYS A 16 -9.60 4.81 -26.32
N ALA A 17 -10.61 4.13 -26.86
CA ALA A 17 -11.12 2.90 -26.28
C ALA A 17 -9.96 1.89 -26.20
N ALA A 18 -9.72 1.36 -25.00
CA ALA A 18 -8.69 0.36 -24.76
C ALA A 18 -8.94 -0.88 -25.65
N PRO A 19 -7.87 -1.53 -26.13
CA PRO A 19 -8.00 -2.64 -27.06
C PRO A 19 -8.68 -3.85 -26.39
N THR A 20 -9.47 -4.59 -27.16
CA THR A 20 -10.11 -5.84 -26.68
C THR A 20 -9.11 -6.99 -26.68
N LEU A 21 -9.39 -8.03 -25.88
CA LEU A 21 -8.56 -9.24 -25.84
C LEU A 21 -8.43 -9.91 -27.22
N SER A 22 -9.52 -9.96 -27.99
CA SER A 22 -9.51 -10.47 -29.37
C SER A 22 -8.55 -9.71 -30.29
N LYS A 23 -8.44 -8.38 -30.11
CA LYS A 23 -7.53 -7.54 -30.89
C LYS A 23 -6.07 -7.81 -30.49
N VAL A 24 -5.80 -7.89 -29.19
CA VAL A 24 -4.46 -8.18 -28.66
C VAL A 24 -3.96 -9.54 -29.13
N LEU A 25 -4.80 -10.57 -29.07
CA LEU A 25 -4.42 -11.90 -29.58
C LEU A 25 -4.13 -11.86 -31.08
N ARG A 26 -4.95 -11.14 -31.86
CA ARG A 26 -4.70 -10.97 -33.30
C ARG A 26 -3.35 -10.31 -33.57
N ASP A 27 -3.01 -9.27 -32.82
CA ASP A 27 -1.74 -8.56 -32.96
C ASP A 27 -0.55 -9.47 -32.58
N LEU A 28 -0.67 -10.27 -31.52
CA LEU A 28 0.35 -11.27 -31.14
C LEU A 28 0.62 -12.29 -32.26
N TYR A 29 -0.44 -12.80 -32.92
CA TYR A 29 -0.28 -13.71 -34.05
C TYR A 29 0.27 -13.02 -35.29
N LEU A 30 -0.21 -11.81 -35.60
CA LEU A 30 0.22 -11.05 -36.78
C LEU A 30 1.70 -10.70 -36.73
N HIS A 31 2.22 -10.41 -35.55
CA HIS A 31 3.63 -10.08 -35.35
C HIS A 31 4.51 -11.26 -34.92
N GLY A 32 3.95 -12.46 -34.76
CA GLY A 32 4.70 -13.64 -34.34
C GLY A 32 5.28 -13.55 -32.92
N ILE A 33 4.66 -12.76 -32.04
CA ILE A 33 5.12 -12.51 -30.67
C ILE A 33 4.40 -13.45 -29.71
N GLU A 34 5.12 -14.12 -28.81
CA GLU A 34 4.53 -15.12 -27.90
C GLU A 34 3.89 -14.53 -26.63
N PHE A 35 4.35 -13.35 -26.21
CA PHE A 35 4.02 -12.79 -24.91
C PHE A 35 3.48 -11.36 -25.03
N CYS A 36 2.45 -11.07 -24.23
CA CYS A 36 1.95 -9.72 -23.99
C CYS A 36 2.34 -9.29 -22.57
N LEU A 37 2.87 -8.08 -22.44
CA LEU A 37 3.23 -7.47 -21.16
C LEU A 37 2.31 -6.30 -20.87
N PHE A 38 1.76 -6.25 -19.66
CA PHE A 38 1.06 -5.09 -19.16
C PHE A 38 2.03 -4.24 -18.36
N PHE A 39 2.24 -3.00 -18.81
CA PHE A 39 3.15 -2.09 -18.13
C PHE A 39 2.47 -1.52 -16.88
N SER A 40 2.46 -2.30 -15.81
CA SER A 40 1.88 -1.96 -14.51
C SER A 40 2.95 -2.06 -13.42
N PRO A 41 3.52 -0.93 -12.96
CA PRO A 41 4.51 -0.93 -11.87
C PRO A 41 3.99 -1.54 -10.56
N CYS A 42 2.67 -1.53 -10.33
CA CYS A 42 2.07 -2.03 -9.09
C CYS A 42 1.83 -3.53 -9.07
N GLU A 43 1.71 -4.15 -10.24
CA GLU A 43 1.47 -5.59 -10.36
C GLU A 43 2.74 -6.33 -10.84
N GLY A 44 3.90 -5.68 -10.75
CA GLY A 44 5.18 -6.27 -11.16
C GLY A 44 5.30 -6.53 -12.66
N HIS A 45 4.60 -5.73 -13.48
CA HIS A 45 4.51 -5.89 -14.94
C HIS A 45 4.04 -7.30 -15.36
N PRO A 46 2.75 -7.62 -15.20
CA PRO A 46 2.18 -8.91 -15.58
C PRO A 46 2.46 -9.29 -17.03
N VAL A 47 2.89 -10.52 -17.26
CA VAL A 47 3.16 -11.10 -18.57
C VAL A 47 2.24 -12.29 -18.80
N PHE A 48 1.60 -12.28 -19.97
CA PHE A 48 0.66 -13.30 -20.42
C PHE A 48 1.16 -13.94 -21.71
N SER A 49 1.11 -15.27 -21.80
CA SER A 49 1.34 -15.99 -23.06
C SER A 49 0.08 -15.98 -23.93
N LYS A 50 0.26 -16.28 -25.23
CA LYS A 50 -0.87 -16.56 -26.14
C LYS A 50 -1.85 -17.58 -25.56
N ASP A 51 -1.35 -18.69 -25.04
CA ASP A 51 -2.19 -19.78 -24.50
C ASP A 51 -3.05 -19.31 -23.32
N GLN A 52 -2.50 -18.44 -22.47
CA GLN A 52 -3.25 -17.85 -21.37
C GLN A 52 -4.35 -16.92 -21.86
N ILE A 53 -4.09 -16.12 -22.90
CA ILE A 53 -5.10 -15.25 -23.51
C ILE A 53 -6.18 -16.09 -24.20
N ILE A 54 -5.80 -17.12 -24.95
CA ILE A 54 -6.74 -18.05 -25.60
C ILE A 54 -7.64 -18.71 -24.56
N SER A 55 -7.08 -19.17 -23.44
CA SER A 55 -7.84 -19.78 -22.35
C SER A 55 -8.89 -18.84 -21.74
N VAL A 56 -8.65 -17.52 -21.79
CA VAL A 56 -9.63 -16.50 -21.36
C VAL A 56 -10.67 -16.25 -22.46
N LEU A 57 -10.26 -16.22 -23.72
CA LEU A 57 -11.18 -16.05 -24.86
C LEU A 57 -12.15 -17.21 -25.02
N GLU A 58 -11.71 -18.46 -24.80
CA GLU A 58 -12.55 -19.65 -24.84
C GLU A 58 -13.69 -19.62 -23.81
N LYS A 59 -13.54 -18.84 -22.74
CA LYS A 59 -14.60 -18.58 -21.75
C LYS A 59 -15.63 -17.54 -22.21
N GLY A 60 -15.50 -17.02 -23.43
CA GLY A 60 -16.43 -16.05 -24.01
C GLY A 60 -16.11 -14.58 -23.68
N GLU A 61 -14.96 -14.29 -23.07
CA GLU A 61 -14.60 -12.95 -22.58
C GLU A 61 -13.87 -12.08 -23.63
N GLY A 62 -14.01 -12.38 -24.93
CA GLY A 62 -13.18 -11.76 -25.98
C GLY A 62 -13.40 -10.29 -26.27
N GLU A 63 -14.58 -9.77 -25.97
CA GLU A 63 -14.90 -8.34 -26.08
C GLU A 63 -14.53 -7.55 -24.81
N ARG A 64 -14.01 -8.22 -23.78
CA ARG A 64 -13.53 -7.54 -22.57
C ARG A 64 -12.32 -6.69 -22.89
N ASN A 65 -12.19 -5.64 -22.08
CA ASN A 65 -11.03 -4.78 -22.09
C ASN A 65 -9.79 -5.58 -21.68
N VAL A 66 -8.70 -5.41 -22.43
CA VAL A 66 -7.41 -6.03 -22.13
C VAL A 66 -6.95 -5.79 -20.68
N CYS A 67 -7.25 -4.63 -20.09
CA CYS A 67 -6.87 -4.30 -18.71
C CYS A 67 -7.53 -5.22 -17.67
N GLU A 68 -8.58 -5.97 -18.03
CA GLU A 68 -9.23 -6.93 -17.14
C GLU A 68 -8.51 -8.29 -17.11
N LEU A 69 -7.51 -8.52 -17.96
CA LEU A 69 -6.85 -9.83 -18.07
C LEU A 69 -6.17 -10.27 -16.75
N THR A 70 -5.67 -9.33 -15.94
CA THR A 70 -5.10 -9.63 -14.61
C THR A 70 -6.14 -10.18 -13.65
N LYS A 71 -7.41 -9.79 -13.80
CA LYS A 71 -8.54 -10.34 -13.04
C LYS A 71 -9.03 -11.66 -13.61
N LEU A 72 -9.05 -11.79 -14.94
CA LEU A 72 -9.58 -12.96 -15.65
C LEU A 72 -8.60 -14.15 -15.65
N CYS A 73 -7.30 -13.89 -15.54
CA CYS A 73 -6.24 -14.88 -15.51
C CYS A 73 -5.23 -14.57 -14.40
N PRO A 74 -5.51 -14.96 -13.14
CA PRO A 74 -4.64 -14.67 -12.00
C PRO A 74 -3.32 -15.47 -12.00
N SER A 75 -3.17 -16.45 -12.90
CA SER A 75 -1.97 -17.28 -13.02
C SER A 75 -0.89 -16.67 -13.94
N PHE A 76 -0.78 -15.34 -13.99
CA PHE A 76 0.24 -14.66 -14.78
C PHE A 76 1.62 -14.76 -14.12
N SER A 77 2.67 -14.56 -14.91
CA SER A 77 4.05 -14.38 -14.39
C SER A 77 4.44 -12.92 -14.47
N THR A 78 5.30 -12.45 -13.59
CA THR A 78 5.88 -11.09 -13.70
C THR A 78 7.00 -11.07 -14.73
N LEU A 79 7.34 -9.88 -15.25
CA LEU A 79 8.51 -9.72 -16.12
C LEU A 79 9.80 -10.17 -15.42
N GLU A 80 9.94 -9.84 -14.13
CA GLU A 80 11.10 -10.21 -13.31
C GLU A 80 11.23 -11.72 -13.17
N ASP A 81 10.13 -12.43 -12.83
CA ASP A 81 10.13 -13.89 -12.69
C ASP A 81 10.58 -14.60 -13.98
N LEU A 82 10.12 -14.11 -15.13
CA LEU A 82 10.45 -14.70 -16.43
C LEU A 82 11.91 -14.42 -16.84
N LEU A 83 12.48 -13.30 -16.40
CA LEU A 83 13.90 -13.00 -16.59
C LEU A 83 14.79 -13.85 -15.68
N GLU A 84 14.42 -14.02 -14.40
CA GLU A 84 15.13 -14.88 -13.46
C GLU A 84 15.14 -16.34 -13.93
N LYS A 85 13.99 -16.83 -14.41
CA LYS A 85 13.85 -18.18 -14.98
C LYS A 85 14.47 -18.31 -16.37
N LYS A 86 15.06 -17.25 -16.93
CA LYS A 86 15.65 -17.19 -18.28
C LYS A 86 14.69 -17.64 -19.39
N VAL A 87 13.39 -17.47 -19.17
CA VAL A 87 12.35 -17.71 -20.20
C VAL A 87 12.39 -16.56 -21.21
N LEU A 88 12.59 -15.33 -20.73
CA LEU A 88 12.79 -14.15 -21.56
C LEU A 88 14.27 -13.74 -21.55
N VAL A 89 14.79 -13.41 -22.72
CA VAL A 89 16.12 -12.80 -22.90
C VAL A 89 16.00 -11.35 -23.36
N LYS A 90 17.07 -10.56 -23.22
CA LYS A 90 17.07 -9.10 -23.49
C LYS A 90 16.54 -8.72 -24.89
N GLN A 91 16.76 -9.56 -25.88
CA GLN A 91 16.34 -9.34 -27.27
C GLN A 91 14.91 -9.81 -27.56
N THR A 92 14.24 -10.47 -26.61
CA THR A 92 12.87 -10.96 -26.82
C THR A 92 11.94 -9.79 -27.01
N GLU A 93 11.15 -9.82 -28.07
CA GLU A 93 10.11 -8.83 -28.34
C GLU A 93 8.82 -9.23 -27.60
N LEU A 94 8.20 -8.23 -26.97
CA LEU A 94 6.94 -8.36 -26.24
C LEU A 94 5.95 -7.35 -26.81
N LEU A 95 4.67 -7.74 -26.85
CA LEU A 95 3.59 -6.80 -27.11
C LEU A 95 3.23 -6.11 -25.80
N VAL A 96 3.68 -4.87 -25.64
CA VAL A 96 3.53 -4.07 -24.43
C VAL A 96 2.28 -3.21 -24.51
N LEU A 97 1.41 -3.34 -23.53
CA LEU A 97 0.30 -2.44 -23.28
C LEU A 97 0.68 -1.42 -22.20
N LYS A 98 0.72 -0.14 -22.56
CA LYS A 98 0.92 0.99 -21.64
C LYS A 98 -0.10 2.08 -21.97
N ASP A 99 -0.89 2.53 -21.01
CA ASP A 99 -1.88 3.62 -21.18
C ASP A 99 -2.83 3.43 -22.38
N ALA A 100 -3.35 2.20 -22.57
CA ALA A 100 -4.18 1.79 -23.71
C ALA A 100 -3.49 1.83 -25.09
N ASP A 101 -2.18 2.08 -25.14
CA ASP A 101 -1.34 2.00 -26.34
C ASP A 101 -0.62 0.65 -26.40
N LEU A 102 -0.66 0.01 -27.57
CA LEU A 102 0.01 -1.25 -27.83
C LEU A 102 1.28 -0.99 -28.66
N ARG A 103 2.42 -1.46 -28.17
CA ARG A 103 3.71 -1.33 -28.84
C ARG A 103 4.49 -2.61 -28.75
N ILE A 104 5.28 -2.90 -29.78
CA ILE A 104 6.23 -4.00 -29.75
C ILE A 104 7.55 -3.45 -29.23
N LEU A 105 8.05 -4.00 -28.13
CA LEU A 105 9.28 -3.55 -27.50
C LEU A 105 10.12 -4.75 -27.10
N SER A 106 11.44 -4.60 -27.21
CA SER A 106 12.37 -5.59 -26.67
C SER A 106 12.43 -5.52 -25.14
N VAL A 107 12.72 -6.63 -24.48
CA VAL A 107 12.99 -6.66 -23.02
C VAL A 107 14.04 -5.62 -22.61
N SER A 108 15.11 -5.43 -23.40
CA SER A 108 16.10 -4.39 -23.11
C SER A 108 15.54 -2.96 -23.18
N SER A 109 14.63 -2.69 -24.12
CA SER A 109 13.95 -1.39 -24.22
C SER A 109 12.98 -1.19 -23.07
N ILE A 110 12.31 -2.25 -22.62
CA ILE A 110 11.37 -2.20 -21.49
C ILE A 110 12.13 -1.97 -20.19
N ALA A 111 13.26 -2.62 -19.97
CA ALA A 111 14.14 -2.35 -18.84
C ALA A 111 14.64 -0.89 -18.86
N GLY A 112 15.02 -0.38 -20.04
CA GLY A 112 15.37 1.03 -20.22
C GLY A 112 14.20 2.00 -20.01
N MET A 113 12.96 1.57 -20.23
CA MET A 113 11.75 2.35 -19.89
C MET A 113 11.41 2.27 -18.41
N ALA A 114 11.65 1.14 -17.75
CA ALA A 114 11.54 1.04 -16.29
C ALA A 114 12.56 1.96 -15.59
N GLU A 115 13.72 2.20 -16.21
CA GLU A 115 14.76 3.10 -15.70
C GLU A 115 14.60 4.56 -16.18
N GLY A 116 14.11 4.80 -17.40
CA GLY A 116 14.07 6.12 -18.06
C GLY A 116 12.69 6.72 -18.28
N ASP A 117 11.62 5.95 -18.06
CA ASP A 117 10.20 6.33 -18.21
C ASP A 117 9.48 6.24 -16.85
N VAL A 118 10.24 6.40 -15.77
CA VAL A 118 9.72 6.87 -14.50
C VAL A 118 9.31 8.32 -14.71
N GLU A 119 8.09 8.54 -15.19
CA GLU A 119 7.34 9.78 -14.97
C GLU A 119 7.08 9.95 -13.46
N THR A 120 8.13 9.86 -12.63
CA THR A 120 8.13 9.88 -11.16
C THR A 120 7.19 8.90 -10.44
N GLY A 121 6.29 8.19 -11.12
CA GLY A 121 5.12 7.54 -10.51
C GLY A 121 4.24 8.52 -9.72
N ILE A 122 4.44 9.83 -9.91
CA ILE A 122 3.81 10.88 -9.13
C ILE A 122 2.62 11.43 -9.94
N PRO A 123 1.38 11.24 -9.47
CA PRO A 123 0.20 11.72 -10.19
C PRO A 123 0.16 13.25 -10.28
N LEU A 124 -0.55 13.78 -11.28
CA LEU A 124 -0.74 15.24 -11.46
C LEU A 124 -1.36 15.95 -10.23
N TRP A 125 -2.05 15.19 -9.38
CA TRP A 125 -2.68 15.68 -8.15
C TRP A 125 -1.79 15.53 -6.90
N TRP A 126 -0.51 15.18 -7.04
CA TRP A 126 0.42 14.97 -5.92
C TRP A 126 0.54 16.16 -4.97
N ASP A 127 0.42 17.37 -5.49
CA ASP A 127 0.47 18.60 -4.69
C ASP A 127 -0.90 19.04 -4.15
N ALA A 128 -1.92 18.18 -4.23
CA ALA A 128 -3.19 18.42 -3.55
C ALA A 128 -2.96 18.58 -2.03
N PRO A 129 -3.85 19.27 -1.29
CA PRO A 129 -3.66 19.62 0.11
C PRO A 129 -3.89 18.43 1.07
N LEU A 130 -3.38 17.25 0.70
CA LEU A 130 -3.46 16.01 1.46
C LEU A 130 -2.06 15.41 1.60
N PRO A 131 -1.76 14.72 2.71
CA PRO A 131 -0.44 14.15 2.97
C PRO A 131 -0.24 12.85 2.18
N PHE A 132 0.54 12.92 1.09
CA PHE A 132 0.84 11.77 0.25
C PHE A 132 2.30 11.34 0.32
N VAL A 133 2.52 10.03 0.26
CA VAL A 133 3.83 9.40 0.16
C VAL A 133 3.85 8.35 -0.95
N SER A 134 5.05 8.05 -1.47
CA SER A 134 5.24 7.03 -2.49
C SER A 134 6.53 6.24 -2.24
N TRP A 135 6.49 4.95 -2.59
CA TRP A 135 7.64 4.06 -2.61
C TRP A 135 7.78 3.46 -4.01
N THR A 136 8.39 4.22 -4.92
CA THR A 136 8.64 3.81 -6.31
C THR A 136 10.13 3.52 -6.49
N GLY A 137 10.48 2.36 -7.07
CA GLY A 137 11.88 1.97 -7.28
C GLY A 137 12.71 1.93 -6.00
N GLY A 138 12.09 1.58 -4.86
CA GLY A 138 12.74 1.54 -3.54
C GLY A 138 13.01 2.92 -2.92
N ARG A 139 12.62 4.02 -3.57
CA ARG A 139 12.80 5.38 -3.04
C ARG A 139 11.53 5.88 -2.37
N PHE A 140 11.69 6.38 -1.14
CA PHE A 140 10.65 7.08 -0.43
C PHE A 140 10.58 8.54 -0.89
N THR A 141 9.38 8.98 -1.28
CA THR A 141 9.07 10.37 -1.57
C THR A 141 7.84 10.80 -0.78
N ALA A 142 7.86 12.03 -0.27
CA ALA A 142 6.74 12.64 0.43
C ALA A 142 6.41 13.97 -0.23
N ASN A 143 5.13 14.26 -0.41
CA ASN A 143 4.71 15.60 -0.81
C ASN A 143 4.89 16.57 0.36
N ARG A 144 4.67 17.87 0.12
CA ARG A 144 4.84 18.91 1.14
C ARG A 144 4.03 18.62 2.40
N LYS A 145 2.78 18.17 2.26
CA LYS A 145 1.89 17.91 3.40
C LYS A 145 2.30 16.68 4.20
N ALA A 146 2.71 15.61 3.54
CA ALA A 146 3.25 14.44 4.22
C ALA A 146 4.56 14.77 4.93
N ALA A 147 5.44 15.58 4.33
CA ALA A 147 6.67 16.00 4.98
C ALA A 147 6.42 16.80 6.28
N GLU A 148 5.39 17.67 6.28
CA GLU A 148 4.92 18.39 7.48
C GLU A 148 4.42 17.41 8.57
N VAL A 149 3.59 16.43 8.21
CA VAL A 149 3.01 15.44 9.16
C VAL A 149 4.08 14.50 9.73
N LEU A 150 4.96 13.99 8.87
CA LEU A 150 6.01 13.03 9.24
C LEU A 150 7.21 13.70 9.92
N GLY A 151 7.28 15.03 9.93
CA GLY A 151 8.43 15.76 10.45
C GLY A 151 9.72 15.47 9.68
N GLY A 152 9.62 15.15 8.39
CA GLY A 152 10.77 14.80 7.53
C GLY A 152 11.40 13.42 7.79
N ILE A 153 10.81 12.59 8.65
CA ILE A 153 11.32 11.24 8.93
C ILE A 153 10.89 10.28 7.80
N PRO A 154 11.83 9.59 7.14
CA PRO A 154 11.47 8.55 6.18
C PRO A 154 10.91 7.34 6.92
N VAL A 155 9.80 6.81 6.41
CA VAL A 155 9.10 5.67 7.01
C VAL A 155 9.29 4.44 6.10
N PRO A 156 9.58 3.24 6.65
CA PRO A 156 9.64 2.03 5.86
C PRO A 156 8.26 1.66 5.30
N ARG A 157 8.24 1.03 4.12
CA ARG A 157 6.99 0.53 3.52
C ARG A 157 6.50 -0.70 4.29
N GLY A 158 5.24 -0.68 4.73
CA GLY A 158 4.57 -1.84 5.31
C GLY A 158 4.06 -2.83 4.26
N LYS A 159 3.39 -3.89 4.72
CA LYS A 159 2.81 -4.92 3.86
C LYS A 159 1.36 -4.59 3.53
N GLY A 160 0.97 -4.80 2.27
CA GLY A 160 -0.41 -4.63 1.82
C GLY A 160 -0.79 -3.18 1.48
N PRO A 161 -2.07 -2.96 1.10
CA PRO A 161 -2.59 -1.67 0.68
C PRO A 161 -2.93 -0.74 1.86
N GLU A 162 -3.02 -1.27 3.08
CA GLU A 162 -3.23 -0.49 4.30
C GLU A 162 -2.31 -1.04 5.40
N PHE A 163 -1.56 -0.17 6.07
CA PHE A 163 -0.65 -0.58 7.15
C PHE A 163 -0.40 0.52 8.16
N LEU A 164 -0.08 0.10 9.39
CA LEU A 164 0.37 0.98 10.46
C LEU A 164 1.90 0.97 10.56
N CYS A 165 2.48 2.12 10.89
CA CYS A 165 3.88 2.22 11.27
C CYS A 165 4.01 3.03 12.57
N GLU A 166 4.63 2.42 13.59
CA GLU A 166 5.04 3.10 14.81
C GLU A 166 6.51 3.53 14.67
N THR A 167 6.77 4.82 14.91
CA THR A 167 8.12 5.38 14.90
C THR A 167 8.79 5.19 16.27
N SER A 168 10.12 5.32 16.32
CA SER A 168 10.87 5.27 17.57
C SER A 168 10.46 6.35 18.59
N GLY A 169 9.86 7.45 18.12
CA GLY A 169 9.30 8.50 18.97
C GLY A 169 7.88 8.24 19.49
N GLY A 170 7.33 7.04 19.26
CA GLY A 170 5.98 6.65 19.70
C GLY A 170 4.85 7.20 18.83
N LYS A 171 5.14 7.94 17.75
CA LYS A 171 4.11 8.34 16.78
C LYS A 171 3.66 7.15 15.96
N CYS A 172 2.36 7.04 15.75
CA CYS A 172 1.73 6.01 14.92
C CYS A 172 1.09 6.64 13.70
N PHE A 173 1.47 6.17 12.51
CA PHE A 173 0.89 6.63 11.25
C PHE A 173 0.16 5.49 10.56
N LEU A 174 -1.00 5.80 9.99
CA LEU A 174 -1.77 4.90 9.14
C LEU A 174 -1.57 5.29 7.68
N PHE A 175 -1.19 4.31 6.87
CA PHE A 175 -0.98 4.47 5.44
C PHE A 175 -2.07 3.72 4.68
N ARG A 176 -2.73 4.40 3.74
CA ARG A 176 -3.76 3.81 2.87
C ARG A 176 -3.45 4.06 1.41
N GLU A 177 -3.35 3.00 0.63
CA GLU A 177 -3.12 3.08 -0.81
C GLU A 177 -4.35 3.71 -1.48
N ILE A 178 -4.13 4.81 -2.19
CA ILE A 178 -5.18 5.52 -2.93
C ILE A 178 -4.96 5.49 -4.44
N HIS A 179 -3.75 5.17 -4.85
CA HIS A 179 -3.31 5.05 -6.23
C HIS A 179 -2.07 4.15 -6.25
N PRO A 180 -1.80 3.43 -7.35
CA PRO A 180 -0.55 2.74 -7.60
C PRO A 180 0.69 3.36 -6.92
N ALA A 181 1.19 2.69 -5.87
CA ALA A 181 2.38 3.07 -5.09
C ALA A 181 2.31 4.46 -4.41
N VAL A 182 1.12 5.03 -4.25
CA VAL A 182 0.85 6.30 -3.56
C VAL A 182 -0.12 6.08 -2.41
N PHE A 183 0.26 6.53 -1.23
CA PHE A 183 -0.46 6.32 0.01
C PHE A 183 -0.83 7.66 0.63
N LEU A 184 -2.06 7.75 1.14
CA LEU A 184 -2.48 8.78 2.08
C LEU A 184 -1.95 8.43 3.48
N VAL A 185 -1.47 9.44 4.20
CA VAL A 185 -0.90 9.29 5.56
C VAL A 185 -1.76 10.00 6.59
N ASP A 186 -2.25 9.27 7.58
CA ASP A 186 -2.96 9.82 8.73
C ASP A 186 -2.11 9.66 10.00
N ASP A 187 -1.99 10.72 10.80
CA ASP A 187 -1.43 10.63 12.15
C ASP A 187 -2.52 10.10 13.10
N VAL A 188 -2.34 8.87 13.56
CA VAL A 188 -3.27 8.15 14.45
C VAL A 188 -2.65 7.93 15.83
N SER A 189 -1.65 8.75 16.20
CA SER A 189 -0.92 8.59 17.46
C SER A 189 -1.85 8.71 18.68
N GLU A 190 -2.79 9.67 18.65
CA GLU A 190 -3.76 9.87 19.73
C GLU A 190 -4.73 8.68 19.85
N ASP A 191 -5.32 8.27 18.73
CA ASP A 191 -6.24 7.13 18.69
C ASP A 191 -5.55 5.85 19.18
N MET A 192 -4.30 5.63 18.76
CA MET A 192 -3.53 4.47 19.23
C MET A 192 -3.16 4.57 20.70
N GLY A 193 -2.82 5.76 21.20
CA GLY A 193 -2.59 5.99 22.62
C GLY A 193 -3.84 5.68 23.46
N ASN A 194 -4.99 6.19 23.03
CA ASN A 194 -6.29 5.95 23.67
C ASN A 194 -6.66 4.47 23.64
N ALA A 195 -6.48 3.78 22.51
CA ALA A 195 -6.72 2.35 22.39
C ALA A 195 -5.82 1.52 23.33
N LYS A 196 -4.51 1.84 23.38
CA LYS A 196 -3.56 1.19 24.30
C LYS A 196 -3.96 1.42 25.78
N GLU A 197 -4.39 2.64 26.13
CA GLU A 197 -4.86 2.95 27.48
C GLU A 197 -6.15 2.19 27.83
N MET A 198 -7.15 2.21 26.94
CA MET A 198 -8.40 1.48 27.13
C MET A 198 -8.16 -0.02 27.31
N THR A 199 -7.30 -0.61 26.49
CA THR A 199 -6.96 -2.03 26.56
C THR A 199 -6.30 -2.36 27.91
N TRP A 200 -5.42 -1.49 28.40
CA TRP A 200 -4.82 -1.67 29.73
C TRP A 200 -5.86 -1.62 30.86
N TRP A 201 -6.79 -0.64 30.82
CA TRP A 201 -7.86 -0.55 31.81
C TRP A 201 -8.85 -1.72 31.74
N ALA A 202 -9.04 -2.31 30.56
CA ALA A 202 -9.84 -3.51 30.38
C ALA A 202 -9.14 -4.74 31.00
N ALA A 203 -7.82 -4.88 30.81
CA ALA A 203 -7.04 -5.95 31.40
C ALA A 203 -6.99 -5.89 32.93
N VAL A 204 -6.85 -4.69 33.50
CA VAL A 204 -6.77 -4.50 34.96
C VAL A 204 -8.14 -4.47 35.63
N GLY A 205 -9.14 -3.89 34.97
CA GLY A 205 -10.42 -3.54 35.56
C GLY A 205 -10.37 -2.21 36.31
N LYS A 206 -10.75 -1.13 35.63
CA LYS A 206 -10.77 0.24 36.22
C LYS A 206 -11.52 0.33 37.55
N ALA A 207 -12.64 -0.38 37.69
CA ALA A 207 -13.41 -0.43 38.94
C ALA A 207 -12.63 -1.08 40.10
N PHE A 208 -11.81 -2.08 39.83
CA PHE A 208 -10.95 -2.73 40.82
C PHE A 208 -9.90 -1.75 41.35
N VAL A 209 -9.24 -1.00 40.46
CA VAL A 209 -8.27 0.04 40.84
C VAL A 209 -8.93 1.15 41.67
N SER A 210 -10.13 1.62 41.27
CA SER A 210 -10.88 2.60 42.07
C SER A 210 -11.19 2.10 43.48
N ARG A 211 -11.53 0.81 43.63
CA ARG A 211 -11.78 0.19 44.93
C ARG A 211 -10.51 0.12 45.80
N LEU A 212 -9.36 -0.20 45.21
CA LEU A 212 -8.07 -0.22 45.93
C LEU A 212 -7.70 1.17 46.43
N ARG A 213 -7.79 2.19 45.57
CA ARG A 213 -7.55 3.59 45.96
C ARG A 213 -8.50 4.05 47.08
N GLY A 214 -9.77 3.67 47.00
CA GLY A 214 -10.76 3.95 48.06
C GLY A 214 -10.46 3.28 49.40
N LYS A 215 -9.63 2.23 49.43
CA LYS A 215 -9.13 1.57 50.65
C LYS A 215 -7.81 2.16 51.17
N GLY A 216 -7.25 3.17 50.51
CA GLY A 216 -6.01 3.83 50.90
C GLY A 216 -4.73 3.23 50.27
N PHE A 217 -4.84 2.34 49.27
CA PHE A 217 -3.67 1.84 48.54
C PHE A 217 -3.24 2.83 47.45
N SER A 218 -1.92 2.99 47.28
CA SER A 218 -1.38 3.66 46.09
C SER A 218 -1.32 2.66 44.94
N VAL A 219 -1.77 3.08 43.76
CA VAL A 219 -1.83 2.21 42.57
C VAL A 219 -1.22 2.94 41.39
N GLU A 220 -0.14 2.37 40.86
CA GLU A 220 0.68 2.92 39.77
C GLU A 220 0.70 1.95 38.59
N LYS A 221 0.66 2.52 37.38
CA LYS A 221 0.88 1.78 36.12
C LYS A 221 2.36 1.85 35.78
N THR A 222 2.97 0.70 35.55
CA THR A 222 4.38 0.59 35.13
C THR A 222 4.47 -0.28 33.87
N THR A 223 5.32 0.12 32.92
CA THR A 223 5.61 -0.66 31.70
C THR A 223 6.88 -1.49 31.82
N GLU A 224 7.71 -1.18 32.81
CA GLU A 224 8.96 -1.90 33.08
C GLU A 224 8.71 -3.17 33.89
N VAL A 225 9.50 -4.21 33.61
CA VAL A 225 9.50 -5.43 34.42
C VAL A 225 10.02 -5.06 35.81
N PRO A 226 9.29 -5.33 36.89
CA PRO A 226 9.73 -4.98 38.22
C PRO A 226 11.06 -5.66 38.55
N SER A 227 12.04 -4.90 39.03
CA SER A 227 13.29 -5.49 39.51
C SER A 227 13.01 -6.30 40.78
N ALA A 228 13.68 -7.44 40.97
CA ALA A 228 13.46 -8.33 42.12
C ALA A 228 13.77 -7.70 43.51
N ALA A 229 14.15 -6.43 43.58
CA ALA A 229 14.47 -5.67 44.79
C ALA A 229 13.35 -4.70 45.21
N GLU A 230 12.09 -5.02 44.91
CA GLU A 230 10.95 -4.24 45.43
C GLU A 230 10.65 -4.61 46.88
N ASP A 231 10.24 -3.61 47.67
CA ASP A 231 9.84 -3.77 49.08
C ASP A 231 8.88 -4.96 49.23
N GLU A 232 9.06 -5.82 50.24
CA GLU A 232 8.20 -7.00 50.49
C GLU A 232 6.70 -6.68 50.63
N ARG A 233 6.35 -5.39 50.73
CA ARG A 233 4.98 -4.87 50.85
C ARG A 233 4.36 -4.39 49.54
N ASP A 234 5.12 -4.37 48.44
CA ASP A 234 4.62 -3.97 47.13
C ASP A 234 4.09 -5.21 46.38
N GLU A 235 2.79 -5.23 46.05
CA GLU A 235 2.24 -6.25 45.15
C GLU A 235 2.32 -5.77 43.70
N VAL A 236 2.95 -6.57 42.83
CA VAL A 236 2.98 -6.28 41.40
C VAL A 236 2.30 -7.37 40.59
N LEU A 237 1.32 -6.96 39.78
CA LEU A 237 0.50 -7.83 38.96
C LEU A 237 0.74 -7.56 37.48
N ALA A 238 1.10 -8.60 36.73
CA ALA A 238 1.18 -8.52 35.27
C ALA A 238 -0.23 -8.34 34.68
N CYS A 239 -0.38 -7.33 33.82
CA CYS A 239 -1.62 -7.03 33.12
C CYS A 239 -1.56 -7.69 31.76
N VAL A 240 -2.35 -8.76 31.56
CA VAL A 240 -2.31 -9.56 30.33
C VAL A 240 -3.61 -9.38 29.55
N TRP A 241 -3.50 -9.22 28.24
CA TRP A 241 -4.62 -9.23 27.30
C TRP A 241 -4.23 -10.03 26.07
N ASP A 242 -5.05 -11.01 25.71
CA ASP A 242 -4.81 -11.89 24.55
C ASP A 242 -3.38 -12.45 24.54
N ASP A 243 -2.98 -13.05 25.66
CA ASP A 243 -1.63 -13.60 25.96
C ASP A 243 -0.46 -12.62 25.89
N ASN A 244 -0.71 -11.32 25.68
CA ASN A 244 0.30 -10.27 25.67
C ASN A 244 0.35 -9.51 26.99
N ILE A 245 1.55 -9.34 27.54
CA ILE A 245 1.77 -8.48 28.72
C ILE A 245 1.70 -7.01 28.27
N LEU A 246 0.68 -6.30 28.73
CA LEU A 246 0.47 -4.87 28.46
C LEU A 246 1.21 -3.95 29.44
N GLY A 247 1.77 -4.52 30.50
CA GLY A 247 2.46 -3.81 31.58
C GLY A 247 2.13 -4.42 32.94
N TYR A 248 2.36 -3.65 33.99
CA TYR A 248 2.24 -4.09 35.37
C TYR A 248 1.43 -3.08 36.19
N LEU A 249 0.64 -3.60 37.11
CA LEU A 249 -0.05 -2.83 38.14
C LEU A 249 0.75 -2.98 39.44
N LYS A 250 1.29 -1.87 39.94
CA LYS A 250 1.97 -1.82 41.22
C LYS A 250 1.04 -1.28 42.28
N VAL A 251 0.85 -2.04 43.36
CA VAL A 251 -0.01 -1.69 44.50
C VAL A 251 0.87 -1.57 45.74
N LYS A 252 0.90 -0.37 46.33
CA LYS A 252 1.67 -0.07 47.55
C LYS A 252 0.71 0.21 48.71
N ASP A 253 1.06 -0.27 49.90
CA ASP A 253 0.30 0.01 51.11
C ASP A 253 0.47 1.50 51.49
N GLY A 254 -0.60 2.28 51.45
CA GLY A 254 -0.53 3.75 51.64
C GLY A 254 -0.42 4.19 53.10
N LYS A 255 -0.12 3.28 54.02
CA LYS A 255 0.17 3.61 55.41
C LYS A 255 1.65 3.93 55.57
N GLU A 256 1.99 5.22 55.43
CA GLU A 256 3.18 5.74 56.12
C GLU A 256 2.94 5.60 57.63
N PHE A 257 3.84 4.91 58.33
CA PHE A 257 3.86 4.82 59.79
C PHE A 257 4.66 5.99 60.37
#